data_AF-A0A538PKF5-F1
#
_entry.id   AF-A0A538PKF5-F1
#
_cell.length_a   1.000
_cell.length_b   1.000
_cell.length_c   1.000
_cell.angle_alpha   90.00
_cell.angle_beta   90.00
_cell.angle_gamma   90.00
#
_symmetry.space_group_name_H-M   'P 1'
#
loop_
_entity.id
_entity.type
_entity.pdbx_description
1 polymer ?
#
loop_
_entity_poly.entity_id
_entity_poly.type
_entity_poly.pdbx_seq_one_letter_code
_entity_poly.pdbx_strand_id
1 'polypeptide(L)'
;MRALRGGIGVAVPLTAAHDARALDSHRGITQYAQTRFEARDGLAHNLVNSLAQTADGYLWAGSEEGLTRYDGATFTTFDHRKTEGIPTNTFSTLAVDPAGVLWAGTRDHGVMRLVDGEFHAVVWEPGAEDGQIRTPAR
;
A
#
# COMPACT_ATOMS: atom_id res chain seq x y z
N MET A 1 24.33 6.84 -50.32
CA MET A 1 23.06 7.29 -49.71
C MET A 1 22.78 6.46 -48.47
N ARG A 2 22.96 7.03 -47.27
CA ARG A 2 22.51 6.46 -45.99
C ARG A 2 21.82 7.58 -45.24
N ALA A 3 20.49 7.53 -45.21
CA ALA A 3 19.68 8.34 -44.32
C ALA A 3 19.35 7.47 -43.11
N LEU A 4 19.68 7.93 -41.90
CA LEU A 4 19.04 7.44 -40.69
C LEU A 4 18.57 8.65 -39.89
N ARG A 5 17.26 8.64 -39.68
CA ARG A 5 16.40 9.68 -39.13
C ARG A 5 16.62 9.78 -37.62
N GLY A 6 16.56 11.01 -37.13
CA GLY A 6 16.59 11.31 -35.70
C GLY A 6 15.34 10.84 -34.96
N GLY A 7 15.47 10.73 -33.64
CA GLY A 7 14.36 10.65 -32.71
C GLY A 7 14.65 11.58 -31.55
N ILE A 8 13.90 12.67 -31.47
CA ILE A 8 13.87 13.56 -30.30
C ILE A 8 13.07 12.82 -29.23
N GLY A 9 13.72 12.44 -28.13
CA GLY A 9 13.03 11.89 -26.97
C GLY A 9 12.23 12.98 -26.27
N VAL A 10 10.91 12.89 -26.32
CA VAL A 10 10.02 13.73 -25.51
C VAL A 10 9.93 13.10 -24.12
N ALA A 11 10.50 13.77 -23.12
CA ALA A 11 10.24 13.45 -21.72
C ALA A 11 8.82 13.93 -21.39
N VAL A 12 7.91 13.00 -21.11
CA VAL A 12 6.57 13.31 -20.59
C VAL A 12 6.69 13.32 -19.07
N PRO A 13 6.57 14.48 -18.38
CA PRO A 13 6.52 14.48 -16.93
C PRO A 13 5.22 13.79 -16.48
N LEU A 14 5.36 12.70 -15.72
CA LEU A 14 4.25 12.01 -15.07
C LEU A 14 3.81 12.83 -13.85
N THR A 15 2.95 13.82 -14.06
CA THR A 15 2.20 14.45 -12.96
C THR A 15 0.72 14.24 -13.18
N ALA A 16 0.26 13.02 -12.88
CA ALA A 16 -1.13 12.82 -12.50
C ALA A 16 -1.18 12.75 -10.97
N ALA A 17 -0.90 13.89 -10.33
CA ALA A 17 -1.42 14.10 -8.98
C ALA A 17 -2.93 14.18 -9.18
N HIS A 18 -3.66 13.15 -8.72
CA HIS A 18 -5.10 13.27 -8.55
C HIS A 18 -5.30 14.50 -7.65
N ASP A 19 -6.28 15.34 -7.96
CA ASP A 19 -6.69 16.41 -7.06
C ASP A 19 -6.99 15.79 -5.70
N ALA A 20 -6.00 15.77 -4.81
CA ALA A 20 -6.25 15.59 -3.41
C ALA A 20 -7.14 16.78 -3.08
N ARG A 21 -8.40 16.52 -2.72
CA ARG A 21 -9.23 17.52 -2.05
C ARG A 21 -8.57 17.82 -0.72
N ALA A 22 -7.52 18.62 -0.80
CA ALA A 22 -6.76 19.05 0.33
C ALA A 22 -7.71 19.82 1.24
N LEU A 23 -7.52 19.62 2.54
CA LEU A 23 -8.21 20.43 3.53
C LEU A 23 -7.93 21.91 3.20
N ASP A 24 -8.96 22.74 3.34
CA ASP A 24 -8.79 24.18 3.20
C ASP A 24 -7.82 24.64 4.28
N SER A 25 -6.62 25.06 3.88
CA SER A 25 -5.55 25.43 4.81
C SER A 25 -5.89 26.66 5.66
N HIS A 26 -6.93 27.41 5.28
CA HIS A 26 -7.42 28.54 6.07
C HIS A 26 -8.42 28.12 7.16
N ARG A 27 -8.89 26.86 7.14
CA ARG A 27 -9.73 26.31 8.19
C ARG A 27 -8.87 25.55 9.19
N GLY A 28 -9.09 25.84 10.47
CA GLY A 28 -8.54 25.00 11.53
C GLY A 28 -9.11 23.58 11.43
N ILE A 29 -8.30 22.58 11.76
CA ILE A 29 -8.74 21.17 11.71
C ILE A 29 -9.95 20.90 12.62
N THR A 30 -10.17 21.74 13.64
CA THR A 30 -11.32 21.71 14.56
C THR A 30 -12.65 22.07 13.89
N GLN A 31 -12.63 22.66 12.70
CA GLN A 31 -13.83 22.99 11.94
C GLN A 31 -14.36 21.81 11.11
N TYR A 32 -13.61 20.71 11.06
CA TYR A 32 -14.05 19.46 10.45
C TYR A 32 -14.64 18.54 11.51
N ALA A 33 -15.60 17.70 11.10
CA ALA A 33 -16.04 16.60 11.95
C ALA A 33 -14.85 15.64 12.15
N GLN A 34 -14.53 15.35 13.41
CA GLN A 34 -13.43 14.47 13.78
C GLN A 34 -13.98 13.21 14.39
N THR A 35 -13.54 12.07 13.87
CA THR A 35 -13.75 10.76 14.47
C THR A 35 -12.39 10.18 14.79
N ARG A 36 -12.25 9.60 15.97
CA ARG A 36 -11.01 8.97 16.43
C ARG A 36 -11.28 7.49 16.59
N PHE A 37 -10.39 6.69 16.01
CA PHE A 37 -10.39 5.25 16.15
C PHE A 37 -9.14 4.81 16.91
N GLU A 38 -9.31 3.82 17.77
CA GLU A 38 -8.27 3.18 18.57
C GLU A 38 -8.34 1.65 18.37
N ALA A 39 -7.44 0.92 19.01
CA ALA A 39 -7.42 -0.55 18.97
C ALA A 39 -8.75 -1.15 19.45
N ARG A 40 -9.42 -0.54 20.44
CA ARG A 40 -10.74 -0.97 20.90
C ARG A 40 -11.84 -0.86 19.84
N ASP A 41 -11.64 -0.01 18.82
CA ASP A 41 -12.59 0.20 17.73
C ASP A 41 -12.29 -0.73 16.54
N GLY A 42 -11.20 -1.50 16.58
CA GLY A 42 -10.84 -2.52 15.61
C GLY A 42 -9.51 -2.31 14.89
N LEU A 43 -8.78 -1.22 15.16
CA LEU A 43 -7.39 -1.09 14.69
C LEU A 43 -6.51 -2.20 15.28
N ALA A 44 -5.58 -2.72 14.48
CA ALA A 44 -4.60 -3.70 14.97
C ALA A 44 -3.77 -3.15 16.15
N HIS A 45 -3.39 -1.87 16.07
CA HIS A 45 -2.61 -1.20 17.11
C HIS A 45 -2.81 0.32 17.03
N ASN A 46 -2.65 1.02 18.16
CA ASN A 46 -2.79 2.48 18.24
C ASN A 46 -1.63 3.25 17.57
N LEU A 47 -0.45 2.63 17.49
CA LEU A 47 0.70 3.16 16.77
C LEU A 47 0.63 2.68 15.32
N VAL A 48 0.12 3.53 14.45
CA VAL A 48 0.08 3.31 13.00
C VAL A 48 1.37 3.85 12.38
N ASN A 49 2.09 2.99 11.67
CA ASN A 49 3.36 3.32 11.01
C ASN A 49 3.14 3.87 9.60
N SER A 50 2.09 3.42 8.92
CA SER A 50 1.83 3.76 7.52
C SER A 50 0.35 3.68 7.18
N LEU A 51 -0.07 4.52 6.23
CA LEU A 51 -1.42 4.60 5.71
C LEU A 51 -1.39 4.58 4.17
N ALA A 52 -2.33 3.87 3.57
CA ALA A 52 -2.56 3.89 2.13
C ALA A 52 -4.07 3.77 1.84
N GLN A 53 -4.49 4.19 0.64
CA GLN A 53 -5.84 3.99 0.15
C GLN A 53 -5.79 3.26 -1.18
N THR A 54 -6.52 2.16 -1.30
CA THR A 54 -6.67 1.42 -2.56
C THR A 54 -7.73 2.07 -3.45
N ALA A 55 -7.69 1.78 -4.75
CA ALA A 55 -8.57 2.42 -5.74
C ALA A 55 -10.06 2.11 -5.54
N ASP A 56 -10.38 1.03 -4.82
CA ASP A 56 -11.73 0.66 -4.39
C ASP A 56 -12.22 1.42 -3.15
N GLY A 57 -11.38 2.30 -2.58
CA GLY A 57 -11.74 3.22 -1.51
C GLY A 57 -11.38 2.76 -0.11
N TYR A 58 -10.94 1.51 0.09
CA TYR A 58 -10.54 1.03 1.41
C TYR A 58 -9.30 1.75 1.93
N LEU A 59 -9.33 2.11 3.21
CA LEU A 59 -8.16 2.62 3.92
C LEU A 59 -7.40 1.46 4.56
N TRP A 60 -6.08 1.48 4.40
CA TRP A 60 -5.17 0.48 4.94
C TRP A 60 -4.22 1.14 5.93
N ALA A 61 -4.04 0.51 7.09
CA ALA A 61 -3.19 1.00 8.17
C ALA A 61 -2.22 -0.11 8.62
N GLY A 62 -0.92 0.11 8.40
CA GLY A 62 0.15 -0.78 8.83
C GLY A 62 0.64 -0.42 10.23
N SER A 63 0.86 -1.42 11.07
CA SER A 63 1.33 -1.25 12.44
C SER A 63 2.33 -2.35 12.84
N GLU A 64 2.82 -2.33 14.08
CA GLU A 64 3.68 -3.39 14.61
C GLU A 64 2.92 -4.65 15.04
N GLU A 65 1.58 -4.59 15.15
CA GLU A 65 0.75 -5.73 15.56
C GLU A 65 -0.20 -6.23 14.46
N GLY A 66 -0.07 -5.72 13.24
CA GLY A 66 -0.82 -6.19 12.07
C GLY A 66 -1.16 -5.10 11.08
N LEU A 67 -1.85 -5.51 10.02
CA LEU A 67 -2.39 -4.65 8.97
C LEU A 67 -3.89 -4.54 9.15
N THR A 68 -4.45 -3.33 9.12
CA THR A 68 -5.91 -3.12 9.25
C THR A 68 -6.45 -2.53 7.96
N ARG A 69 -7.58 -3.05 7.48
CA ARG A 69 -8.40 -2.45 6.41
C ARG A 69 -9.66 -1.84 7.02
N TYR A 70 -10.03 -0.65 6.58
CA TYR A 70 -11.25 0.05 6.96
C TYR A 70 -12.10 0.36 5.73
N ASP A 71 -13.39 0.01 5.81
CA ASP A 71 -14.36 0.17 4.71
C ASP A 71 -15.26 1.41 4.82
N GLY A 72 -15.02 2.26 5.83
CA GLY A 72 -15.90 3.39 6.15
C GLY A 72 -16.90 3.10 7.26
N ALA A 73 -17.03 1.84 7.71
CA ALA A 73 -17.90 1.41 8.79
C ALA A 73 -17.22 0.41 9.74
N THR A 74 -16.46 -0.55 9.21
CA THR A 74 -15.87 -1.67 9.94
C THR A 74 -14.39 -1.83 9.66
N PHE A 75 -13.67 -2.35 10.65
CA PHE A 75 -12.26 -2.69 10.55
C PHE A 75 -12.08 -4.19 10.39
N THR A 76 -11.21 -4.60 9.47
CA THR A 76 -10.74 -5.97 9.30
C THR A 76 -9.23 -6.00 9.53
N THR A 77 -8.77 -6.78 10.50
CA THR A 77 -7.35 -6.92 10.81
C THR A 77 -6.78 -8.20 10.19
N PHE A 78 -5.57 -8.11 9.65
CA PHE A 78 -4.79 -9.19 9.08
C PHE A 78 -3.48 -9.34 9.85
N ASP A 79 -3.15 -10.57 10.25
CA ASP A 79 -1.97 -10.91 11.05
C ASP A 79 -1.51 -12.35 10.78
N HIS A 80 -0.30 -12.71 11.20
CA HIS A 80 0.29 -14.03 10.92
C HIS A 80 -0.45 -15.21 11.56
N ARG A 81 -1.30 -14.98 12.56
CA ARG A 81 -2.00 -16.05 13.28
C ARG A 81 -3.29 -16.45 12.60
N LYS A 82 -3.94 -15.52 11.90
CA LYS A 82 -5.27 -15.73 11.33
C LYS A 82 -5.37 -15.50 9.83
N THR A 83 -4.30 -15.00 9.19
CA THR A 83 -4.28 -14.71 7.75
C THR A 83 -3.22 -15.55 7.07
N GLU A 84 -3.65 -16.43 6.17
CA GLU A 84 -2.74 -17.20 5.33
C GLU A 84 -1.90 -16.26 4.44
N GLY A 85 -0.65 -16.65 4.18
CA GLY A 85 0.29 -15.86 3.38
C GLY A 85 0.96 -14.70 4.12
N ILE A 86 0.55 -14.38 5.36
CA ILE A 86 1.20 -13.36 6.20
C ILE A 86 2.21 -14.02 7.16
N PRO A 87 3.53 -13.78 7.01
CA PRO A 87 4.54 -14.37 7.89
C PRO A 87 4.83 -13.53 9.15
N THR A 88 4.36 -12.28 9.22
CA THR A 88 4.71 -11.32 10.29
C THR A 88 3.57 -10.37 10.62
N ASN A 89 3.67 -9.70 11.77
CA ASN A 89 2.75 -8.64 12.16
C ASN A 89 3.30 -7.24 11.92
N THR A 90 4.59 -7.11 11.58
CA THR A 90 5.27 -5.82 11.59
C THR A 90 5.25 -5.15 10.22
N PHE A 91 4.21 -4.36 9.97
CA PHE A 91 4.05 -3.60 8.74
C PHE A 91 4.59 -2.17 8.93
N SER A 92 5.62 -1.82 8.16
CA SER A 92 6.35 -0.55 8.28
C SER A 92 6.00 0.45 7.20
N THR A 93 5.59 -0.01 6.01
CA THR A 93 5.25 0.87 4.89
C THR A 93 4.16 0.24 4.02
N LEU A 94 3.30 1.08 3.46
CA LEU A 94 2.26 0.73 2.51
C LEU A 94 2.38 1.62 1.28
N ALA A 95 2.18 1.04 0.10
CA ALA A 95 2.10 1.76 -1.16
C ALA A 95 1.07 1.10 -2.07
N VAL A 96 0.41 1.89 -2.91
CA VAL A 96 -0.45 1.36 -3.97
C VAL A 96 0.19 1.66 -5.31
N ASP A 97 0.37 0.65 -6.14
CA ASP A 97 0.95 0.83 -7.47
C ASP A 97 -0.09 1.33 -8.49
N PRO A 98 0.32 1.70 -9.72
CA PRO A 98 -0.60 2.17 -10.75
C PRO A 98 -1.64 1.13 -11.20
N ALA A 99 -1.42 -0.17 -10.93
CA ALA A 99 -2.39 -1.22 -11.21
C ALA A 99 -3.41 -1.38 -10.06
N GLY A 100 -3.26 -0.62 -8.97
CA GLY A 100 -4.15 -0.66 -7.80
C GLY A 100 -3.76 -1.73 -6.78
N VAL A 101 -2.61 -2.39 -6.95
CA VAL A 101 -2.14 -3.43 -6.03
C VAL A 101 -1.58 -2.77 -4.78
N LEU A 102 -2.02 -3.25 -3.61
CA LEU A 102 -1.42 -2.85 -2.34
C LEU A 102 -0.12 -3.62 -2.11
N TRP A 103 0.96 -2.87 -1.96
CA TRP A 103 2.28 -3.34 -1.54
C TRP A 103 2.48 -2.99 -0.07
N ALA A 104 2.97 -3.96 0.70
CA ALA A 104 3.20 -3.84 2.13
C ALA A 104 4.64 -4.25 2.46
N GLY A 105 5.45 -3.29 2.90
CA GLY A 105 6.77 -3.55 3.43
C GLY A 105 6.68 -3.97 4.89
N THR A 106 7.42 -5.02 5.23
CA THR A 106 7.52 -5.55 6.58
C THR A 106 8.91 -5.29 7.14
N ARG A 107 9.06 -5.25 8.47
CA ARG A 107 10.37 -4.99 9.09
C ARG A 107 11.32 -6.17 8.96
N ASP A 108 10.80 -7.39 8.92
CA ASP A 108 11.56 -8.63 9.08
C ASP A 108 11.37 -9.67 7.96
N HIS A 109 10.40 -9.50 7.05
CA HIS A 109 10.09 -10.47 5.99
C HIS A 109 10.00 -9.85 4.58
N GLY A 110 10.64 -8.69 4.38
CA GLY A 110 10.69 -8.04 3.07
C GLY A 110 9.34 -7.46 2.65
N VAL A 111 8.99 -7.58 1.37
CA VAL A 111 7.81 -6.95 0.78
C VAL A 111 6.74 -7.99 0.45
N MET A 112 5.50 -7.60 0.63
CA MET A 112 4.32 -8.39 0.29
C MET A 112 3.43 -7.59 -0.66
N ARG A 113 2.61 -8.28 -1.44
CA ARG A 113 1.54 -7.66 -2.23
C ARG A 113 0.21 -8.38 -2.02
N LEU A 114 -0.88 -7.62 -2.08
CA LEU A 114 -2.24 -8.14 -2.02
C LEU A 114 -2.80 -8.26 -3.45
N VAL A 115 -3.03 -9.50 -3.90
CA VAL A 115 -3.57 -9.80 -5.24
C VAL A 115 -4.76 -10.72 -5.05
N ASP A 116 -5.91 -10.38 -5.66
CA ASP A 116 -7.14 -11.16 -5.56
C ASP A 116 -7.59 -11.50 -4.13
N GLY A 117 -7.27 -10.60 -3.17
CA GLY A 117 -7.59 -10.77 -1.75
C GLY A 117 -6.60 -11.64 -0.97
N GLU A 118 -5.54 -12.13 -1.61
CA GLU A 118 -4.51 -12.98 -1.02
C GLU A 118 -3.17 -12.25 -0.88
N PHE A 119 -2.48 -12.50 0.23
CA PHE A 119 -1.17 -11.94 0.51
C PHE A 119 -0.07 -12.84 -0.05
N HIS A 120 0.76 -12.28 -0.91
CA HIS A 120 1.91 -12.97 -1.50
C HIS A 120 3.21 -12.28 -1.10
N ALA A 121 4.12 -13.06 -0.52
CA ALA A 121 5.50 -12.62 -0.31
C ALA A 121 6.21 -12.44 -1.66
N VAL A 122 6.95 -11.36 -1.79
CA VAL A 122 7.75 -11.03 -2.97
C VAL A 122 9.14 -11.59 -2.75
N VAL A 123 9.47 -12.65 -3.48
CA VAL A 123 10.84 -13.20 -3.48
C VAL A 123 11.62 -12.48 -4.56
N TRP A 124 12.71 -11.82 -4.16
CA TRP A 124 13.68 -11.29 -5.09
C TRP A 124 14.73 -12.36 -5.39
N GLU A 125 14.82 -12.78 -6.64
CA GLU A 125 15.86 -13.69 -7.11
C GLU A 125 16.95 -12.88 -7.84
N PRO A 126 18.24 -13.04 -7.48
CA PRO A 126 19.34 -12.39 -8.20
C PRO A 126 19.32 -12.79 -9.68
N GLY A 127 19.11 -11.82 -10.57
CA GLY A 127 19.07 -12.05 -12.02
C GLY A 127 17.68 -12.22 -12.63
N ALA A 128 16.60 -12.07 -11.85
CA ALA A 128 15.27 -11.85 -12.42
C ALA A 128 15.30 -10.54 -13.23
N GLU A 129 15.02 -10.63 -14.54
CA GLU A 129 14.84 -9.45 -15.38
C GLU A 129 13.68 -8.59 -14.84
N ASP A 130 13.81 -7.28 -15.00
CA ASP A 130 12.91 -6.26 -14.46
C ASP A 130 11.43 -6.66 -14.69
N GLY A 131 10.70 -6.94 -13.61
CA GLY A 131 9.28 -7.29 -13.64
C GLY A 131 8.90 -8.76 -13.42
N GLN A 132 9.84 -9.72 -13.32
CA GLN A 132 9.48 -11.11 -12.94
C GLN A 132 9.60 -11.36 -11.43
N ILE A 133 8.61 -10.89 -10.67
CA ILE A 133 8.36 -11.37 -9.31
C ILE A 133 7.52 -12.65 -9.42
N ARG A 134 8.14 -13.81 -9.16
CA ARG A 134 7.43 -15.09 -9.06
C ARG A 134 7.12 -15.39 -7.60
N THR A 135 5.93 -15.92 -7.35
CA THR A 135 5.57 -16.52 -6.06
C THR A 135 6.38 -17.80 -5.85
N PRO A 136 6.84 -18.10 -4.61
CA PRO A 136 7.53 -19.35 -4.34
C PRO A 136 6.59 -20.53 -4.61
N ALA A 137 7.13 -21.58 -5.24
CA ALA A 137 6.42 -22.82 -5.44
C ALA A 137 6.16 -23.50 -4.09
N ARG A 138 4.93 -24.00 -3.93
CA ARG A 138 4.39 -24.68 -2.75
C ARG A 138 5.22 -25.90 -2.32
#